data_AF-A0A5N6GQD2-F1
#
_entry.id   AF-A0A5N6GQD2-F1
#
_cell.length_a   1.000
_cell.length_b   1.000
_cell.length_c   1.000
_cell.angle_alpha   90.00
_cell.angle_beta   90.00
_cell.angle_gamma   90.00
#
_symmetry.space_group_name_H-M   'P 1'
#
loop_
_entity.id
_entity.type
_entity.pdbx_description
1 polymer ?
#
loop_
_entity_poly.entity_id
_entity_poly.type
_entity_poly.pdbx_seq_one_letter_code
_entity_poly.pdbx_strand_id
1 'polypeptide(L)'
;MTSEVCVQNLSVGVNQEFLDITAANTRVAQNYVKLQAPVRYPTAVHQLQKVNMLTTQLDPLGVQTIIEDLSNFQNRFYNGSEPSTKASRWLYAKISQVITASSAPRVAGDYFTHVGWHQPSIIVSISGRSAKTVVVGVHQDSITGCYQVSRDYAPGADDNASGVATLLEALRVLLKPEVIGVLTDNVDPSLTSFVRMIIRSYCMVPYADTACGYRCSDHASAHVHGFSVSMTFESKYGDHSKLIHLLLDRADTINVNHVLQYVRLVIGFVYELGFAPLTTNNGNEYL
;
A
#
# COMPACT_ATOMS: atom_id res chain seq x y z
N MET A 1 21.28 -2.97 11.41
CA MET A 1 20.86 -1.56 11.57
C MET A 1 19.35 -1.56 11.69
N THR A 2 18.82 -0.77 12.61
CA THR A 2 17.44 -0.87 13.12
C THR A 2 16.69 0.40 12.78
N SER A 3 15.51 0.27 12.16
CA SER A 3 14.61 1.40 11.97
C SER A 3 13.99 1.85 13.29
N GLU A 4 13.91 3.16 13.50
CA GLU A 4 13.17 3.74 14.62
C GLU A 4 11.75 4.08 14.19
N VAL A 5 10.77 3.32 14.70
CA VAL A 5 9.34 3.53 14.45
C VAL A 5 8.61 3.73 15.78
N CYS A 6 7.96 4.88 15.94
CA CYS A 6 7.13 5.18 17.10
C CYS A 6 5.69 4.71 16.86
N VAL A 7 5.12 3.91 17.77
CA VAL A 7 3.73 3.45 17.72
C VAL A 7 2.93 4.08 18.86
N GLN A 8 1.82 4.72 18.55
CA GLN A 8 0.97 5.43 19.51
C GLN A 8 -0.50 5.00 19.35
N ASN A 9 -1.16 4.76 20.49
CA ASN A 9 -2.61 4.54 20.55
C ASN A 9 -3.27 5.78 21.14
N LEU A 10 -3.82 6.64 20.29
CA LEU A 10 -4.56 7.81 20.73
C LEU A 10 -5.99 7.37 21.08
N SER A 11 -6.20 6.94 22.33
CA SER A 11 -7.54 6.59 22.79
C SER A 11 -8.44 7.81 23.01
N VAL A 12 -7.90 8.97 23.38
CA VAL A 12 -8.67 10.21 23.55
C VAL A 12 -7.71 11.41 23.49
N GLY A 13 -7.97 12.39 22.60
CA GLY A 13 -7.29 13.69 22.64
C GLY A 13 -7.09 14.33 21.28
N VAL A 14 -8.05 15.13 20.82
CA VAL A 14 -7.88 16.08 19.72
C VAL A 14 -7.23 17.34 20.31
N ASN A 15 -6.26 17.94 19.62
CA ASN A 15 -5.44 19.10 20.04
C ASN A 15 -4.39 18.82 21.15
N GLN A 16 -3.40 17.99 20.87
CA GLN A 16 -2.14 18.07 21.62
C GLN A 16 -1.05 18.66 20.73
N GLU A 17 -0.39 19.70 21.22
CA GLU A 17 0.80 20.29 20.58
C GLU A 17 1.93 19.25 20.63
N PHE A 18 2.59 19.01 19.49
CA PHE A 18 3.77 18.15 19.45
C PHE A 18 4.89 18.82 20.26
N LEU A 19 5.52 18.05 21.15
CA LEU A 19 6.67 18.51 21.94
C LEU A 19 7.88 18.76 21.03
N ASP A 20 8.37 19.99 21.01
CA ASP A 20 9.66 20.33 20.42
C ASP A 20 10.78 19.91 21.40
N ILE A 21 11.52 18.86 21.04
CA ILE A 21 12.66 18.35 21.82
C ILE A 21 14.00 18.93 21.36
N THR A 22 14.02 19.82 20.36
CA THR A 22 15.24 20.34 19.73
C THR A 22 16.12 21.11 20.72
N ALA A 23 15.53 21.70 21.76
CA ALA A 23 16.22 22.44 22.82
C ALA A 23 16.46 21.64 24.12
N ALA A 24 16.22 20.32 24.13
CA ALA A 24 16.29 19.49 25.34
C ALA A 24 17.74 19.19 25.78
N ASN A 25 18.52 20.24 26.09
CA ASN A 25 19.76 20.15 26.86
C ASN A 25 19.51 20.37 28.37
N THR A 26 18.25 20.54 28.75
CA THR A 26 17.83 20.40 30.13
C THR A 26 17.26 19.00 30.29
N ARG A 27 17.69 18.29 31.34
CA ARG A 27 16.91 17.20 31.91
C ARG A 27 15.55 17.80 32.25
N VAL A 28 14.61 17.78 31.31
CA VAL A 28 13.23 18.10 31.59
C VAL A 28 12.88 17.18 32.75
N ALA A 29 12.54 17.77 33.90
CA ALA A 29 12.06 16.99 35.03
C ALA A 29 11.04 16.01 34.47
N GLN A 30 11.26 14.70 34.69
CA GLN A 30 10.34 13.64 34.30
C GLN A 30 9.03 13.87 35.07
N ASN A 31 8.25 14.86 34.66
CA ASN A 31 6.87 14.99 35.05
C ASN A 31 6.18 13.86 34.31
N TYR A 32 6.17 12.68 34.95
CA TYR A 32 5.50 11.50 34.46
C TYR A 32 4.08 11.89 34.06
N VAL A 33 3.84 11.99 32.76
CA VAL A 33 2.49 12.18 32.24
C VAL A 33 1.73 10.94 32.68
N LYS A 34 0.71 11.14 33.51
CA LYS A 34 -0.15 10.04 33.95
C LYS A 34 -0.80 9.46 32.70
N LEU A 35 -0.40 8.24 32.32
CA LEU A 35 -1.02 7.53 31.21
C LEU A 35 -2.54 7.56 31.41
N GLN A 36 -3.28 7.79 30.32
CA GLN A 36 -4.73 7.60 30.34
C GLN A 36 -5.03 6.17 30.82
N ALA A 37 -6.24 5.95 31.37
CA ALA A 37 -6.66 4.69 32.01
C ALA A 37 -6.16 3.42 31.28
N PRO A 38 -5.83 2.34 32.00
CA PRO A 38 -5.14 1.18 31.44
C PRO A 38 -5.89 0.59 30.23
N VAL A 39 -5.28 0.75 29.05
CA VAL A 39 -5.74 0.13 27.82
C VAL A 39 -5.34 -1.34 27.85
N ARG A 40 -6.30 -2.24 27.58
CA ARG A 40 -6.01 -3.67 27.39
C ARG A 40 -5.62 -3.94 25.94
N TYR A 41 -4.42 -4.47 25.73
CA TYR A 41 -3.95 -4.89 24.42
C TYR A 41 -4.24 -6.38 24.18
N PRO A 42 -4.39 -6.81 22.90
CA PRO A 42 -4.56 -8.23 22.59
C PRO A 42 -3.37 -9.06 23.10
N THR A 43 -3.65 -10.26 23.63
CA THR A 43 -2.64 -11.23 24.09
C THR A 43 -2.35 -12.33 23.06
N ALA A 44 -3.04 -12.31 21.92
CA ALA A 44 -2.87 -13.24 20.82
C ALA A 44 -3.00 -12.51 19.47
N VAL A 45 -2.34 -13.05 18.44
CA VAL A 45 -2.46 -12.56 17.07
C VAL A 45 -3.74 -13.09 16.41
N HIS A 46 -4.58 -12.20 15.92
CA HIS A 46 -5.86 -12.57 15.28
C HIS A 46 -5.90 -12.30 13.77
N GLN A 47 -4.87 -11.67 13.20
CA GLN A 47 -4.82 -11.27 11.78
C GLN A 47 -3.64 -11.90 11.05
N LEU A 48 -3.03 -12.98 11.59
CA LEU A 48 -1.79 -13.57 11.08
C LEU A 48 -1.82 -13.83 9.57
N GLN A 49 -2.86 -14.49 9.07
CA GLN A 49 -3.00 -14.78 7.64
C GLN A 49 -3.01 -13.50 6.79
N LYS A 50 -3.77 -12.47 7.20
CA LYS A 50 -3.83 -11.20 6.46
C LYS A 50 -2.50 -10.46 6.49
N VAL A 51 -1.84 -10.41 7.64
CA VAL A 51 -0.54 -9.76 7.76
C VAL A 51 0.50 -10.50 6.90
N ASN A 52 0.55 -11.82 6.95
CA ASN A 52 1.46 -12.62 6.12
C ASN A 52 1.24 -12.35 4.63
N MET A 53 -0.01 -12.27 4.17
CA MET A 53 -0.34 -11.95 2.78
C MET A 53 0.00 -10.51 2.36
N LEU A 54 -0.06 -9.55 3.28
CA LEU A 54 0.43 -8.19 2.99
C LEU A 54 1.96 -8.19 2.89
N THR A 55 2.65 -8.95 3.74
CA THR A 55 4.13 -8.99 3.75
C THR A 55 4.74 -9.63 2.51
N THR A 56 4.01 -10.47 1.76
CA THR A 56 4.52 -10.99 0.48
C THR A 56 4.66 -9.91 -0.60
N GLN A 57 4.07 -8.74 -0.38
CA GLN A 57 4.06 -7.63 -1.33
C GLN A 57 5.19 -6.62 -1.08
N LEU A 58 6.02 -6.85 -0.06
CA LEU A 58 7.11 -5.95 0.30
C LEU A 58 8.14 -5.85 -0.83
N ASP A 59 8.59 -4.62 -1.09
CA ASP A 59 9.60 -4.28 -2.10
C ASP A 59 10.90 -3.82 -1.43
N PRO A 60 11.86 -4.75 -1.18
CA PRO A 60 13.10 -4.40 -0.52
C PRO A 60 13.97 -3.41 -1.33
N LEU A 61 13.90 -3.45 -2.66
CA LEU A 61 14.64 -2.52 -3.52
C LEU A 61 14.02 -1.12 -3.44
N GLY A 62 12.69 -1.03 -3.48
CA GLY A 62 11.96 0.22 -3.27
C GLY A 62 12.30 0.87 -1.93
N VAL A 63 12.33 0.08 -0.84
CA VAL A 63 12.75 0.54 0.49
C VAL A 63 14.19 1.07 0.46
N GLN A 64 15.13 0.33 -0.14
CA GLN A 64 16.53 0.75 -0.26
C GLN A 64 16.64 2.08 -1.04
N THR A 65 15.97 2.21 -2.18
CA THR A 65 15.97 3.43 -2.98
C THR A 65 15.43 4.63 -2.21
N ILE A 66 14.38 4.47 -1.40
CA ILE A 66 13.86 5.57 -0.57
C ILE A 66 14.91 6.04 0.45
N ILE A 67 15.62 5.10 1.09
CA ILE A 67 16.69 5.43 2.05
C ILE A 67 17.81 6.19 1.35
N GLU A 68 18.25 5.71 0.19
CA GLU A 68 19.29 6.35 -0.62
C GLU A 68 18.87 7.75 -1.08
N ASP A 69 17.66 7.90 -1.64
CA ASP A 69 17.11 9.18 -2.09
C ASP A 69 17.06 10.21 -0.96
N LEU A 70 16.57 9.82 0.23
CA LEU A 70 16.53 10.69 1.40
C LEU A 70 17.92 11.05 1.94
N SER A 71 18.88 10.12 1.83
CA SER A 71 20.27 10.30 2.29
C SER A 71 21.11 11.14 1.33
N ASN A 72 20.68 11.26 0.08
CA ASN A 72 21.35 12.05 -0.96
C ASN A 72 21.07 13.56 -0.84
N PHE A 73 20.08 13.99 -0.04
CA PHE A 73 19.95 15.40 0.33
C PHE A 73 21.13 15.82 1.21
N GLN A 74 21.55 17.08 1.10
CA GLN A 74 22.63 17.62 1.95
C GLN A 74 22.34 17.40 3.44
N ASN A 75 21.14 17.73 3.86
CA ASN A 75 20.56 17.40 5.16
C ASN A 75 19.03 17.52 5.06
N ARG A 76 18.33 17.10 6.11
CA ARG A 76 16.87 17.26 6.25
C ARG A 76 16.51 18.12 7.46
N PHE A 77 17.37 19.06 7.85
CA PHE A 77 17.22 19.85 9.07
C PHE A 77 15.89 20.63 9.18
N TYR A 78 15.22 20.57 10.32
CA TYR A 78 13.88 21.15 10.53
C TYR A 78 13.81 22.68 10.30
N ASN A 79 14.87 23.40 10.66
CA ASN A 79 15.04 24.84 10.50
C ASN A 79 16.08 25.16 9.42
N GLY A 80 16.23 24.25 8.47
CA GLY A 80 17.24 24.30 7.44
C GLY A 80 16.90 25.22 6.25
N SER A 81 17.87 25.32 5.35
CA SER A 81 17.84 26.10 4.12
C SER A 81 16.97 25.43 3.04
N GLU A 82 17.02 25.94 1.81
CA GLU A 82 16.29 25.37 0.66
C GLU A 82 16.41 23.82 0.54
N PRO A 83 17.60 23.20 0.72
CA PRO A 83 17.76 21.73 0.68
C PRO A 83 16.85 20.96 1.64
N SER A 84 16.69 21.42 2.89
CA SER A 84 15.90 20.72 3.91
C SER A 84 14.40 20.85 3.64
N THR A 85 13.98 22.00 3.12
CA THR A 85 12.61 22.21 2.64
C THR A 85 12.33 21.38 1.39
N LYS A 86 13.34 21.18 0.52
CA LYS A 86 13.24 20.33 -0.67
C LYS A 86 13.05 18.85 -0.32
N ALA A 87 13.75 18.34 0.69
CA ALA A 87 13.57 16.96 1.16
C ALA A 87 12.14 16.71 1.67
N SER A 88 11.57 17.63 2.45
CA SER A 88 10.20 17.53 2.94
C SER A 88 9.16 17.55 1.81
N ARG A 89 9.33 18.46 0.84
CA ARG A 89 8.47 18.52 -0.36
C ARG A 89 8.58 17.25 -1.22
N TRP A 90 9.79 16.71 -1.37
CA TRP A 90 10.00 15.45 -2.07
C TRP A 90 9.27 14.29 -1.39
N LEU A 91 9.34 14.19 -0.06
CA LEU A 91 8.67 13.15 0.70
C LEU A 91 7.15 13.24 0.55
N TYR A 92 6.60 14.45 0.65
CA TYR A 92 5.17 14.67 0.43
C TYR A 92 4.73 14.30 -1.00
N ALA A 93 5.53 14.63 -2.01
CA ALA A 93 5.25 14.25 -3.39
C ALA A 93 5.27 12.72 -3.58
N LYS A 94 6.21 12.01 -2.94
CA LYS A 94 6.26 10.54 -2.96
C LYS A 94 5.04 9.92 -2.28
N ILE A 95 4.64 10.43 -1.11
CA ILE A 95 3.41 10.01 -0.41
C ILE A 95 2.18 10.25 -1.30
N SER A 96 2.07 11.42 -1.91
CA SER A 96 0.96 11.78 -2.81
C SER A 96 0.90 10.86 -4.03
N GLN A 97 2.05 10.47 -4.58
CA GLN A 97 2.14 9.50 -5.65
C GLN A 97 1.61 8.13 -5.22
N VAL A 98 2.00 7.64 -4.04
CA VAL A 98 1.50 6.36 -3.49
C VAL A 98 -0.02 6.39 -3.31
N ILE A 99 -0.55 7.47 -2.71
CA ILE A 99 -1.99 7.65 -2.52
C ILE A 99 -2.72 7.67 -3.87
N THR A 100 -2.25 8.47 -4.83
CA THR A 100 -2.89 8.61 -6.15
C THR A 100 -2.85 7.29 -6.94
N ALA A 101 -1.70 6.63 -6.98
CA ALA A 101 -1.52 5.37 -7.71
C ALA A 101 -2.40 4.24 -7.15
N SER A 102 -2.68 4.27 -5.84
CA SER A 102 -3.52 3.26 -5.20
C SER A 102 -4.99 3.34 -5.59
N SER A 103 -5.48 4.52 -5.98
CA SER A 103 -6.93 4.81 -6.11
C SER A 103 -7.74 4.44 -4.86
N ALA A 104 -7.08 4.30 -3.70
CA ALA A 104 -7.73 3.88 -2.47
C ALA A 104 -8.70 4.95 -1.97
N PRO A 105 -9.96 4.59 -1.67
CA PRO A 105 -10.92 5.55 -1.15
C PRO A 105 -10.59 5.90 0.31
N ARG A 106 -10.93 7.12 0.71
CA ARG A 106 -10.82 7.61 2.11
C ARG A 106 -9.39 7.64 2.65
N VAL A 107 -8.46 8.09 1.81
CA VAL A 107 -7.08 8.38 2.18
C VAL A 107 -6.78 9.84 1.89
N ALA A 108 -6.14 10.53 2.83
CA ALA A 108 -5.71 11.91 2.66
C ALA A 108 -4.28 12.08 3.19
N GLY A 109 -3.48 12.90 2.49
CA GLY A 109 -2.16 13.34 2.94
C GLY A 109 -2.17 14.85 3.09
N ASP A 110 -1.77 15.35 4.25
CA ASP A 110 -1.81 16.77 4.60
C ASP A 110 -0.49 17.22 5.22
N TYR A 111 -0.17 18.51 5.06
CA TYR A 111 0.85 19.16 5.87
C TYR A 111 0.27 19.63 7.19
N PHE A 112 1.04 19.44 8.26
CA PHE A 112 0.86 20.13 9.52
C PHE A 112 1.97 21.16 9.67
N THR A 113 1.60 22.44 9.53
CA THR A 113 2.52 23.58 9.64
C THR A 113 2.77 23.89 11.10
N HIS A 114 4.04 24.14 11.44
CA HIS A 114 4.46 24.50 12.79
C HIS A 114 4.64 26.00 12.95
N VAL A 115 4.48 26.47 14.18
CA VAL A 115 4.84 27.85 14.56
C VAL A 115 6.27 27.82 15.09
N GLY A 116 7.20 28.46 14.37
CA GLY A 116 8.60 28.62 14.82
C GLY A 116 9.67 27.96 13.94
N TRP A 117 9.29 27.10 13.01
CA TRP A 117 10.21 26.54 11.99
C TRP A 117 9.49 26.22 10.68
N HIS A 118 10.27 26.01 9.62
CA HIS A 118 9.75 25.95 8.25
C HIS A 118 9.39 24.54 7.77
N GLN A 119 10.02 23.49 8.30
CA GLN A 119 9.70 22.12 7.90
C GLN A 119 8.36 21.67 8.48
N PRO A 120 7.33 21.37 7.66
CA PRO A 120 6.06 20.85 8.14
C PRO A 120 6.18 19.38 8.52
N SER A 121 5.31 18.92 9.43
CA SER A 121 5.04 17.48 9.55
C SER A 121 4.10 17.04 8.43
N ILE A 122 4.17 15.77 8.04
CA ILE A 122 3.26 15.17 7.05
C ILE A 122 2.35 14.17 7.77
N ILE A 123 1.04 14.33 7.60
CA ILE A 123 0.03 13.46 8.19
C ILE A 123 -0.66 12.71 7.06
N VAL A 124 -0.67 11.37 7.13
CA VAL A 124 -1.47 10.53 6.24
C VAL A 124 -2.58 9.87 7.06
N SER A 125 -3.82 10.09 6.65
CA SER A 125 -5.00 9.54 7.31
C SER A 125 -5.70 8.53 6.40
N ILE A 126 -5.98 7.33 6.93
CA ILE A 126 -6.81 6.30 6.29
C ILE A 126 -8.07 6.12 7.14
N SER A 127 -9.24 6.43 6.61
CA SER A 127 -10.47 6.33 7.41
C SER A 127 -10.84 4.87 7.69
N GLY A 128 -10.76 4.50 8.97
CA GLY A 128 -11.15 3.18 9.45
C GLY A 128 -12.66 2.94 9.46
N ARG A 129 -13.06 1.72 9.88
CA ARG A 129 -14.48 1.35 10.04
C ARG A 129 -15.10 1.80 11.36
N SER A 130 -14.31 2.41 12.24
CA SER A 130 -14.73 2.88 13.57
C SER A 130 -13.95 4.15 13.94
N ALA A 131 -14.36 4.83 15.01
CA ALA A 131 -13.66 5.99 15.54
C ALA A 131 -12.32 5.67 16.24
N LYS A 132 -11.92 4.40 16.35
CA LYS A 132 -10.63 4.02 16.93
C LYS A 132 -9.49 4.43 16.00
N THR A 133 -8.54 5.19 16.52
CA THR A 133 -7.38 5.69 15.77
C THR A 133 -6.10 4.98 16.22
N VAL A 134 -5.31 4.54 15.24
CA VAL A 134 -3.95 4.03 15.45
C VAL A 134 -3.00 5.00 14.77
N VAL A 135 -1.98 5.47 15.49
CA VAL A 135 -0.96 6.35 14.94
C VAL A 135 0.37 5.63 14.95
N VAL A 136 1.07 5.67 13.82
CA VAL A 136 2.44 5.21 13.71
C VAL A 136 3.22 6.36 13.07
N GLY A 137 4.38 6.68 13.62
CA GLY A 137 5.15 7.86 13.25
C GLY A 137 6.64 7.59 13.20
N VAL A 138 7.31 8.39 12.39
CA VAL A 138 8.76 8.50 12.23
C VAL A 138 9.06 9.98 12.00
N HIS A 139 10.29 10.40 12.26
CA HIS A 139 10.70 11.77 11.95
C HIS A 139 11.44 11.81 10.60
N GLN A 140 11.32 12.93 9.89
CA GLN A 140 11.87 13.08 8.54
C GLN A 140 13.20 13.82 8.52
N ASP A 141 13.55 14.50 9.60
CA ASP A 141 14.72 15.37 9.66
C ASP A 141 16.03 14.58 9.84
N SER A 142 17.15 15.31 9.78
CA SER A 142 18.48 14.76 10.07
C SER A 142 19.43 15.84 10.57
N ILE A 143 20.30 15.43 11.51
CA ILE A 143 21.37 16.26 12.05
C ILE A 143 22.71 15.52 12.13
N THR A 144 23.81 16.27 12.13
CA THR A 144 25.17 15.83 12.44
C THR A 144 25.67 16.61 13.65
N GLY A 145 25.03 16.38 14.81
CA GLY A 145 25.35 17.02 16.08
C GLY A 145 24.45 18.19 16.48
N CYS A 146 24.53 18.60 17.75
CA CYS A 146 23.62 19.55 18.39
C CYS A 146 23.81 21.03 18.00
N TYR A 147 24.87 21.36 17.25
CA TYR A 147 25.16 22.71 16.76
C TYR A 147 25.13 22.80 15.23
N GLN A 148 24.39 21.88 14.58
CA GLN A 148 24.24 21.87 13.13
C GLN A 148 23.71 23.21 12.61
N VAL A 149 24.32 23.68 11.53
CA VAL A 149 23.82 24.77 10.69
C VAL A 149 23.32 24.23 9.36
N SER A 150 22.51 25.01 8.65
CA SER A 150 21.79 24.56 7.46
C SER A 150 22.65 24.07 6.29
N ARG A 151 23.96 24.36 6.29
CA ARG A 151 24.93 23.93 5.26
C ARG A 151 25.66 22.62 5.60
N ASP A 152 25.46 22.09 6.80
CA ASP A 152 26.17 20.88 7.21
C ASP A 152 25.60 19.67 6.49
N TYR A 153 26.45 18.65 6.34
CA TYR A 153 26.06 17.40 5.71
C TYR A 153 25.54 16.43 6.76
N ALA A 154 24.31 15.94 6.59
CA ALA A 154 23.65 15.01 7.50
C ALA A 154 22.80 13.98 6.71
N PRO A 155 23.40 12.87 6.26
CA PRO A 155 22.70 11.84 5.49
C PRO A 155 21.49 11.26 6.22
N GLY A 156 21.61 11.03 7.53
CA GLY A 156 20.51 10.48 8.34
C GLY A 156 19.89 9.20 7.75
N ALA A 157 20.72 8.28 7.25
CA ALA A 157 20.26 7.07 6.56
C ALA A 157 19.54 6.11 7.52
N ASP A 158 20.22 5.77 8.62
CA ASP A 158 19.62 4.98 9.70
C ASP A 158 18.63 5.85 10.49
N ASP A 159 19.03 7.09 10.83
CA ASP A 159 18.30 8.07 11.62
C ASP A 159 17.85 9.30 10.78
N ASN A 160 16.63 9.33 10.25
CA ASN A 160 15.62 8.25 10.25
C ASN A 160 15.01 8.01 8.86
N ALA A 161 15.84 8.08 7.81
CA ALA A 161 15.40 7.72 6.48
C ALA A 161 14.92 6.26 6.41
N SER A 162 15.52 5.36 7.21
CA SER A 162 15.11 3.95 7.34
C SER A 162 13.67 3.81 7.86
N GLY A 163 13.27 4.57 8.89
CA GLY A 163 11.90 4.60 9.41
C GLY A 163 10.92 5.23 8.42
N VAL A 164 11.31 6.33 7.75
CA VAL A 164 10.51 6.93 6.67
C VAL A 164 10.23 5.92 5.55
N ALA A 165 11.26 5.21 5.10
CA ALA A 165 11.11 4.16 4.10
C ALA A 165 10.20 3.02 4.59
N THR A 166 10.30 2.64 5.86
CA THR A 166 9.44 1.63 6.48
C THR A 166 7.96 2.02 6.43
N LEU A 167 7.60 3.25 6.85
CA LEU A 167 6.19 3.68 6.85
C LEU A 167 5.66 3.97 5.45
N LEU A 168 6.49 4.47 4.54
CA LEU A 168 6.09 4.69 3.16
C LEU A 168 5.80 3.35 2.45
N GLU A 169 6.60 2.32 2.72
CA GLU A 169 6.36 0.97 2.19
C GLU A 169 5.13 0.32 2.82
N ALA A 170 4.96 0.45 4.13
CA ALA A 170 3.74 0.00 4.81
C ALA A 170 2.49 0.68 4.23
N LEU A 171 2.54 2.00 3.99
CA LEU A 171 1.46 2.74 3.33
C LEU A 171 1.17 2.18 1.94
N ARG A 172 2.20 1.97 1.11
CA ARG A 172 2.05 1.42 -0.25
C ARG A 172 1.34 0.06 -0.24
N VAL A 173 1.76 -0.83 0.65
CA VAL A 173 1.14 -2.16 0.78
C VAL A 173 -0.30 -2.08 1.31
N LEU A 174 -0.56 -1.23 2.31
CA LEU A 174 -1.90 -1.07 2.89
C LEU A 174 -2.91 -0.44 1.93
N LEU A 175 -2.45 0.44 1.04
CA LEU A 175 -3.33 1.11 0.08
C LEU A 175 -3.58 0.29 -1.19
N LYS A 176 -2.84 -0.80 -1.42
CA LYS A 176 -2.98 -1.56 -2.65
C LYS A 176 -4.39 -2.15 -2.77
N PRO A 177 -5.12 -1.88 -3.87
CA PRO A 177 -6.48 -2.35 -4.01
C PRO A 177 -6.53 -3.87 -4.25
N GLU A 178 -7.47 -4.55 -3.60
CA GLU A 178 -7.83 -5.92 -3.93
C GLU A 178 -8.66 -5.91 -5.23
N VAL A 179 -8.19 -6.61 -6.26
CA VAL A 179 -8.81 -6.65 -7.59
C VAL A 179 -8.74 -8.05 -8.20
N ILE A 180 -9.67 -8.38 -9.08
CA ILE A 180 -9.50 -9.48 -10.04
C ILE A 180 -8.81 -8.90 -11.28
N GLY A 181 -7.61 -9.37 -11.60
CA GLY A 181 -6.95 -9.07 -12.87
C GLY A 181 -7.72 -9.68 -14.04
N VAL A 182 -7.98 -8.92 -15.09
CA VAL A 182 -8.60 -9.41 -16.33
C VAL A 182 -7.62 -9.19 -17.47
N LEU A 183 -7.17 -10.28 -18.09
CA LEU A 183 -6.20 -10.21 -19.16
C LEU A 183 -6.80 -9.56 -20.41
N THR A 184 -6.00 -8.74 -21.10
CA THR A 184 -6.38 -8.07 -22.35
C THR A 184 -5.60 -8.55 -23.56
N ASP A 185 -4.57 -9.38 -23.37
CA ASP A 185 -3.74 -9.96 -24.42
C ASP A 185 -3.97 -11.48 -24.53
N ASN A 186 -3.88 -12.02 -25.75
CA ASN A 186 -4.10 -13.44 -26.06
C ASN A 186 -5.49 -13.97 -25.63
N VAL A 187 -6.52 -13.11 -25.69
CA VAL A 187 -7.91 -13.42 -25.30
C VAL A 187 -8.91 -12.88 -26.32
N ASP A 188 -10.15 -13.35 -26.26
CA ASP A 188 -11.28 -12.82 -27.02
C ASP A 188 -11.86 -11.56 -26.33
N PRO A 189 -11.92 -10.40 -26.99
CA PRO A 189 -12.42 -9.16 -26.39
C PRO A 189 -13.90 -9.19 -25.97
N SER A 190 -14.74 -9.94 -26.69
CA SER A 190 -16.18 -10.03 -26.44
C SER A 190 -16.46 -10.87 -25.20
N LEU A 191 -15.86 -12.07 -25.13
CA LEU A 191 -15.94 -12.95 -23.97
C LEU A 191 -15.31 -12.28 -22.74
N THR A 192 -14.22 -11.54 -22.91
CA THR A 192 -13.60 -10.78 -21.82
C THR A 192 -14.50 -9.64 -21.32
N SER A 193 -15.24 -8.97 -22.21
CA SER A 193 -16.24 -7.96 -21.81
C SER A 193 -17.40 -8.58 -21.03
N PHE A 194 -17.84 -9.78 -21.44
CA PHE A 194 -18.82 -10.56 -20.67
C PHE A 194 -18.30 -10.92 -19.28
N VAL A 195 -17.07 -11.43 -19.16
CA VAL A 195 -16.44 -11.73 -17.87
C VAL A 195 -16.37 -10.50 -16.96
N ARG A 196 -16.03 -9.32 -17.49
CA ARG A 196 -16.05 -8.06 -16.71
C ARG A 196 -17.45 -7.74 -16.16
N MET A 197 -18.49 -7.99 -16.94
CA MET A 197 -19.88 -7.82 -16.49
C MET A 197 -20.22 -8.79 -15.35
N ILE A 198 -19.83 -10.06 -15.46
CA ILE A 198 -20.00 -11.05 -14.39
C ILE A 198 -19.30 -10.60 -13.10
N ILE A 199 -18.06 -10.13 -13.20
CA ILE A 199 -17.31 -9.64 -12.03
C ILE A 199 -18.06 -8.48 -11.36
N ARG A 200 -18.52 -7.49 -12.15
CA ARG A 200 -19.27 -6.33 -11.61
C ARG A 200 -20.59 -6.73 -10.93
N SER A 201 -21.28 -7.75 -11.45
CA SER A 201 -22.58 -8.16 -10.94
C SER A 201 -22.49 -9.06 -9.72
N TYR A 202 -21.51 -9.97 -9.67
CA TYR A 202 -21.50 -11.08 -8.72
C TYR A 202 -20.31 -11.08 -7.74
N CYS A 203 -19.22 -10.36 -8.02
CA CYS A 203 -18.07 -10.32 -7.14
C CYS A 203 -18.13 -9.10 -6.19
N MET A 204 -17.49 -9.23 -5.03
CA MET A 204 -17.41 -8.15 -4.04
C MET A 204 -16.17 -7.27 -4.21
N VAL A 205 -15.28 -7.64 -5.12
CA VAL A 205 -14.05 -6.90 -5.45
C VAL A 205 -14.13 -6.43 -6.90
N PRO A 206 -13.60 -5.24 -7.22
CA PRO A 206 -13.56 -4.76 -8.60
C PRO A 206 -12.59 -5.60 -9.44
N TYR A 207 -12.64 -5.42 -10.76
CA TYR A 207 -11.59 -5.91 -11.65
C TYR A 207 -10.61 -4.80 -12.02
N ALA A 208 -9.44 -5.20 -12.49
CA ALA A 208 -8.53 -4.30 -13.19
C ALA A 208 -7.98 -4.98 -14.45
N ASP A 209 -7.94 -4.24 -15.55
CA ASP A 209 -7.33 -4.73 -16.78
C ASP A 209 -5.83 -4.91 -16.59
N THR A 210 -5.30 -5.98 -17.18
CA THR A 210 -3.89 -6.33 -17.11
C THR A 210 -3.45 -7.09 -18.36
N ALA A 211 -2.15 -7.21 -18.57
CA ALA A 211 -1.58 -8.01 -19.65
C ALA A 211 -0.38 -8.80 -19.13
N CYS A 212 -0.21 -10.04 -19.61
CA CYS A 212 0.95 -10.85 -19.23
C CYS A 212 2.11 -10.73 -20.22
N GLY A 213 1.84 -10.30 -21.46
CA GLY A 213 2.84 -9.96 -22.48
C GLY A 213 3.37 -11.16 -23.27
N TYR A 214 2.93 -12.38 -22.95
CA TYR A 214 3.31 -13.62 -23.63
C TYR A 214 2.23 -14.68 -23.43
N ARG A 215 2.44 -15.90 -23.94
CA ARG A 215 1.53 -17.04 -23.75
C ARG A 215 1.66 -17.59 -22.33
N CYS A 216 1.06 -16.91 -21.36
CA CYS A 216 1.36 -17.10 -19.95
C CYS A 216 0.67 -18.30 -19.28
N SER A 217 -0.36 -18.89 -19.90
CA SER A 217 -1.09 -20.03 -19.33
C SER A 217 -1.91 -20.76 -20.42
N ASP A 218 -2.72 -21.74 -20.03
CA ASP A 218 -3.42 -22.68 -20.91
C ASP A 218 -4.40 -22.01 -21.88
N HIS A 219 -4.98 -20.86 -21.50
CA HIS A 219 -5.85 -20.06 -22.36
C HIS A 219 -5.18 -19.74 -23.71
N ALA A 220 -3.85 -19.51 -23.72
CA ALA A 220 -3.11 -19.17 -24.92
C ALA A 220 -3.12 -20.32 -25.94
N SER A 221 -3.11 -21.58 -25.47
CA SER A 221 -3.21 -22.76 -26.34
C SER A 221 -4.57 -22.81 -27.03
N ALA A 222 -5.66 -22.58 -26.30
CA ALA A 222 -7.01 -22.55 -26.89
C ALA A 222 -7.18 -21.32 -27.83
N HIS A 223 -6.68 -20.15 -27.43
CA HIS A 223 -6.75 -18.93 -28.23
C HIS A 223 -6.14 -19.11 -29.62
N VAL A 224 -4.98 -19.75 -29.71
CA VAL A 224 -4.29 -19.91 -31.02
C VAL A 224 -4.88 -20.97 -31.91
N HIS A 225 -5.80 -21.78 -31.39
CA HIS A 225 -6.63 -22.68 -32.18
C HIS A 225 -7.99 -22.07 -32.51
N GLY A 226 -8.17 -20.76 -32.28
CA GLY A 226 -9.37 -20.01 -32.67
C GLY A 226 -10.55 -20.12 -31.69
N PHE A 227 -10.35 -20.70 -30.51
CA PHE A 227 -11.40 -20.73 -29.48
C PHE A 227 -11.49 -19.37 -28.77
N SER A 228 -12.71 -18.91 -28.50
CA SER A 228 -12.94 -17.73 -27.67
C SER A 228 -12.55 -18.04 -26.23
N VAL A 229 -11.57 -17.30 -25.70
CA VAL A 229 -11.08 -17.48 -24.33
C VAL A 229 -11.04 -16.15 -23.60
N SER A 230 -11.22 -16.19 -22.29
CA SER A 230 -10.90 -15.09 -21.39
C SER A 230 -10.12 -15.66 -20.22
N MET A 231 -9.24 -14.85 -19.63
CA MET A 231 -8.45 -15.26 -18.46
C MET A 231 -8.53 -14.17 -17.40
N THR A 232 -8.73 -14.62 -16.17
CA THR A 232 -8.63 -13.78 -14.98
C THR A 232 -7.45 -14.22 -14.13
N PHE A 233 -6.92 -13.31 -13.31
CA PHE A 233 -5.68 -13.48 -12.57
C PHE A 233 -5.80 -12.79 -11.20
N GLU A 234 -5.11 -13.29 -10.17
CA GLU A 234 -5.32 -12.89 -8.75
C GLU A 234 -5.08 -11.40 -8.45
N SER A 235 -4.44 -10.68 -9.36
CA SER A 235 -4.11 -9.26 -9.26
C SER A 235 -3.74 -8.72 -10.64
N LYS A 236 -3.28 -7.46 -10.72
CA LYS A 236 -2.57 -7.00 -11.91
C LYS A 236 -1.27 -7.81 -12.08
N TYR A 237 -0.90 -8.10 -13.31
CA TYR A 237 0.42 -8.66 -13.60
C TYR A 237 1.52 -7.76 -13.02
N GLY A 238 2.56 -8.38 -12.43
CA GLY A 238 3.58 -7.69 -11.62
C GLY A 238 3.24 -7.61 -10.13
N ASP A 239 1.96 -7.67 -9.75
CA ASP A 239 1.50 -7.61 -8.36
C ASP A 239 1.18 -8.97 -7.73
N HIS A 240 1.28 -10.04 -8.51
CA HIS A 240 1.05 -11.42 -8.09
C HIS A 240 2.06 -11.89 -7.03
N SER A 241 1.68 -12.96 -6.35
CA SER A 241 2.48 -13.65 -5.35
C SER A 241 3.93 -13.82 -5.80
N LYS A 242 4.86 -13.32 -5.00
CA LYS A 242 6.30 -13.52 -5.22
C LYS A 242 6.78 -14.91 -4.83
N LEU A 243 5.86 -15.75 -4.35
CA LEU A 243 6.14 -17.12 -3.92
C LEU A 243 5.91 -18.15 -5.03
N ILE A 244 5.28 -17.76 -6.15
CA ILE A 244 5.05 -18.68 -7.27
C ILE A 244 6.37 -19.31 -7.72
N HIS A 245 6.34 -20.63 -8.00
CA HIS A 245 7.51 -21.45 -8.34
C HIS A 245 8.55 -21.62 -7.21
N LEU A 246 8.22 -21.28 -5.96
CA LEU A 246 9.07 -21.55 -4.79
C LEU A 246 8.42 -22.58 -3.85
N LEU A 247 9.22 -23.22 -3.00
CA LEU A 247 8.73 -24.16 -1.95
C LEU A 247 7.84 -23.51 -0.88
N LEU A 248 7.72 -22.18 -0.93
CA LEU A 248 6.90 -21.37 -0.03
C LEU A 248 5.51 -21.07 -0.60
N ASP A 249 5.23 -21.48 -1.84
CA ASP A 249 3.86 -21.48 -2.38
C ASP A 249 3.04 -22.58 -1.68
N ARG A 250 2.35 -22.21 -0.60
CA ARG A 250 1.74 -23.14 0.36
C ARG A 250 0.30 -22.74 0.67
N ALA A 251 -0.50 -23.70 1.11
CA ALA A 251 -1.91 -23.46 1.42
C ALA A 251 -2.14 -22.36 2.49
N ASP A 252 -1.19 -22.16 3.41
CA ASP A 252 -1.26 -21.15 4.47
C ASP A 252 -0.95 -19.73 3.98
N THR A 253 -0.46 -19.56 2.73
CA THR A 253 -0.23 -18.25 2.12
C THR A 253 -1.43 -17.74 1.29
N ILE A 254 -2.49 -18.54 1.16
CA ILE A 254 -3.64 -18.24 0.31
C ILE A 254 -4.68 -17.35 1.02
N ASN A 255 -5.21 -16.36 0.30
CA ASN A 255 -6.38 -15.59 0.74
C ASN A 255 -7.67 -16.32 0.36
N VAL A 256 -8.24 -17.10 1.28
CA VAL A 256 -9.49 -17.82 1.02
C VAL A 256 -10.64 -16.88 0.64
N ASN A 257 -10.71 -15.67 1.19
CA ASN A 257 -11.75 -14.71 0.83
C ASN A 257 -11.64 -14.22 -0.61
N HIS A 258 -10.40 -14.15 -1.14
CA HIS A 258 -10.16 -13.80 -2.54
C HIS A 258 -10.53 -14.96 -3.47
N VAL A 259 -10.17 -16.20 -3.09
CA VAL A 259 -10.60 -17.41 -3.81
C VAL A 259 -12.12 -17.50 -3.92
N LEU A 260 -12.85 -17.12 -2.87
CA LEU A 260 -14.33 -17.08 -2.91
C LEU A 260 -14.88 -16.06 -3.92
N GLN A 261 -14.12 -15.04 -4.34
CA GLN A 261 -14.51 -14.17 -5.45
C GLN A 261 -14.46 -14.93 -6.79
N TYR A 262 -13.46 -15.79 -6.99
CA TYR A 262 -13.39 -16.66 -8.18
C TYR A 262 -14.51 -17.70 -8.20
N VAL A 263 -14.89 -18.24 -7.04
CA VAL A 263 -16.05 -19.14 -6.95
C VAL A 263 -17.32 -18.41 -7.42
N ARG A 264 -17.55 -17.17 -6.97
CA ARG A 264 -18.67 -16.34 -7.44
C ARG A 264 -18.59 -16.05 -8.94
N LEU A 265 -17.40 -15.71 -9.44
CA LEU A 265 -17.16 -15.49 -10.87
C LEU A 265 -17.52 -16.72 -11.70
N VAL A 266 -17.06 -17.92 -11.32
CA VAL A 266 -17.34 -19.16 -12.06
C VAL A 266 -18.83 -19.48 -12.03
N ILE A 267 -19.49 -19.38 -10.88
CA ILE A 267 -20.94 -19.60 -10.78
C ILE A 267 -21.70 -18.63 -11.67
N GLY A 268 -21.40 -17.33 -11.57
CA GLY A 268 -22.05 -16.30 -12.39
C GLY A 268 -21.80 -16.52 -13.88
N PHE A 269 -20.58 -16.85 -14.27
CA PHE A 269 -20.22 -17.13 -15.67
C PHE A 269 -20.98 -18.33 -16.23
N VAL A 270 -21.00 -19.46 -15.52
CA VAL A 270 -21.67 -20.69 -15.98
C VAL A 270 -23.18 -20.48 -16.09
N TYR A 271 -23.81 -19.83 -15.12
CA TYR A 271 -25.25 -19.58 -15.17
C TYR A 271 -25.61 -18.57 -16.26
N GLU A 272 -24.95 -17.42 -16.31
CA GLU A 272 -25.28 -16.39 -17.30
C GLU A 272 -25.03 -16.86 -18.73
N LEU A 273 -23.92 -17.58 -18.98
CA LEU A 273 -23.64 -18.10 -20.31
C LEU A 273 -24.52 -19.31 -20.65
N GLY A 274 -24.73 -20.23 -19.70
CA GLY A 274 -25.48 -21.46 -19.93
C GLY A 274 -26.99 -21.27 -20.16
N PHE A 275 -27.53 -20.12 -19.77
CA PHE A 275 -28.93 -19.75 -20.02
C PHE A 275 -29.08 -18.59 -21.03
N ALA A 276 -27.97 -18.09 -21.59
CA ALA A 276 -28.04 -17.04 -22.61
C ALA A 276 -28.43 -17.61 -23.98
N PRO A 277 -29.27 -16.91 -24.76
CA PRO A 277 -29.46 -17.23 -26.16
C PRO A 277 -28.19 -16.85 -26.92
N LEU A 278 -27.38 -17.84 -27.32
CA LEU A 278 -26.16 -17.60 -28.08
C LEU A 278 -26.51 -17.48 -29.56
N THR A 279 -26.59 -16.26 -30.10
CA THR A 279 -26.87 -16.07 -31.54
C THR A 279 -25.61 -15.72 -32.32
N THR A 280 -25.41 -16.36 -33.46
CA THR A 280 -24.46 -15.87 -34.48
C THR A 280 -24.97 -14.58 -35.13
N ASN A 281 -24.09 -13.84 -35.82
CA ASN A 281 -24.48 -12.70 -36.68
C ASN A 281 -25.51 -13.07 -37.76
N ASN A 282 -25.74 -14.37 -38.00
CA ASN A 282 -26.71 -14.90 -38.97
C ASN A 282 -28.01 -15.39 -38.30
N GLY A 283 -28.20 -15.16 -37.00
CA GLY A 283 -29.43 -15.52 -36.27
C GLY A 283 -29.57 -16.99 -35.88
N ASN A 284 -28.57 -17.84 -36.17
CA ASN A 284 -28.57 -19.24 -35.73
C ASN A 284 -28.06 -19.35 -34.30
N GLU A 285 -28.71 -20.19 -33.49
CA GLU A 285 -28.26 -20.57 -32.14
C GLU A 285 -26.91 -21.31 -32.22
N TYR A 286 -25.97 -20.90 -31.36
CA TYR A 286 -24.82 -21.70 -30.98
C TYR A 286 -25.31 -22.73 -29.95
N LEU A 287 -25.01 -24.00 -30.22
CA LEU A 287 -25.33 -25.20 -29.43
C LEU A 287 -25.39 -24.98 -27.91
#